data_AF-A0A101RRQ7-F1
#
_entry.id   AF-A0A101RRQ7-F1
#
_cell.length_a   1.000
_cell.length_b   1.000
_cell.length_c   1.000
_cell.angle_alpha   90.00
_cell.angle_beta   90.00
_cell.angle_gamma   90.00
#
_symmetry.space_group_name_H-M   'P 1'
#
loop_
_entity.id
_entity.type
_entity.pdbx_description
1 polymer ?
#
loop_
_entity_poly.entity_id
_entity_poly.type
_entity_poly.pdbx_seq_one_letter_code
_entity_poly.pdbx_strand_id
1 'polypeptide(L)'
;MGFFDDLVLAEEPAAERGAMAWLGPAGEDEGRYVPPVDRFAPALVPQLDVVGVGAETRVVVTGWSVWPRSVTLHLSVFRRARRQSGGPRRQSGLRVGLLFSDGRRVTSLDGTVMRGIEYTGPDGLTRQAATEQAVGLIPLDPGLHHSRRSLFKTDVDLYLPELPPPGATQLVVEWPDEGVPETRTPVDTAALLTASRRAHEVWPDLGPPDQDEPPTTFTTMEVSGPPALLAPPLDRRQREARQREEEARLRYVPQADWKGIGYRDWGDAALIRARLEGGAPPEAAVGWQGTTPLHLTAEQGSAEAVSALLPHVTDVDVRDHDDHTPLWYAVHSMDDATVRALIDAGADVWTPQAPPWSPGRLLLTTPLAPLVRDLPGAIELPPQEVAAQEAADALIAAFGSEPLYTEGLGVCFVQGLDEDELIRRLGADPAHCPRADRDHAPFDPMDYDESLRYVGVSGVAGTPGGCVIAQDGYMPSDNAVLRAISAGTTAYGVYFNPKGGTFGALARDGEIVAGDEIHTGPHDSDPEAYWTFRFWQRKHAFPYGADVLAYCCAAAGLKISAGRDAVDLHTPHRWVPLSPSLQR
;
A
#
# COMPACT_ATOMS: atom_id res chain seq x y z
N MET A 1 52.81 35.14 -26.90
CA MET A 1 52.00 34.99 -28.11
C MET A 1 51.27 33.67 -28.00
N GLY A 2 50.19 33.68 -27.21
CA GLY A 2 49.13 32.72 -27.33
C GLY A 2 48.37 32.96 -28.63
N PHE A 3 47.69 31.92 -29.10
CA PHE A 3 46.98 31.86 -30.38
C PHE A 3 45.88 32.94 -30.56
N PHE A 4 45.51 33.66 -29.49
CA PHE A 4 44.44 34.65 -29.49
C PHE A 4 44.86 36.05 -29.00
N ASP A 5 46.17 36.30 -28.80
CA ASP A 5 46.68 37.55 -28.21
C ASP A 5 46.35 38.81 -29.06
N ASP A 6 46.01 38.65 -30.35
CA ASP A 6 45.70 39.74 -31.29
C ASP A 6 44.20 39.98 -31.51
N LEU A 7 43.31 39.24 -30.81
CA LEU A 7 41.85 39.40 -30.92
C LEU A 7 41.33 40.35 -29.83
N VAL A 8 41.44 41.66 -30.08
CA VAL A 8 40.81 42.68 -29.23
C VAL A 8 39.38 42.93 -29.72
N LEU A 9 38.39 42.37 -29.03
CA LEU A 9 36.99 42.77 -29.17
C LEU A 9 36.76 44.07 -28.40
N ALA A 10 36.19 45.08 -29.05
CA ALA A 10 35.81 46.33 -28.40
C ALA A 10 34.72 46.07 -27.34
N GLU A 11 34.98 46.43 -26.09
CA GLU A 11 34.01 46.30 -24.99
C GLU A 11 32.87 47.31 -25.18
N GLU A 12 31.68 46.83 -25.55
CA GLU A 12 30.45 47.55 -25.22
C GLU A 12 30.27 47.56 -23.69
N PRO A 13 29.76 48.66 -23.08
CA PRO A 13 29.53 48.70 -21.65
C PRO A 13 28.60 47.56 -21.27
N ALA A 14 29.10 46.67 -20.40
CA ALA A 14 28.39 45.48 -19.97
C ALA A 14 27.00 45.85 -19.47
N ALA A 15 25.97 45.48 -20.25
CA ALA A 15 24.65 45.24 -19.67
C ALA A 15 24.87 44.35 -18.43
N GLU A 16 24.21 44.68 -17.31
CA GLU A 16 24.33 43.96 -16.04
C GLU A 16 24.56 42.49 -16.32
N ARG A 17 25.77 41.98 -15.99
CA ARG A 17 26.13 40.59 -16.23
C ARG A 17 25.00 39.76 -15.63
N GLY A 18 24.25 39.07 -16.48
CA GLY A 18 23.18 38.20 -16.04
C GLY A 18 23.69 37.33 -14.91
N ALA A 19 22.86 37.15 -13.87
CA ALA A 19 23.25 36.40 -12.68
C ALA A 19 23.96 35.11 -13.10
N MET A 20 25.19 34.94 -12.61
CA MET A 20 26.01 33.78 -12.92
C MET A 20 25.41 32.61 -12.14
N ALA A 21 24.57 31.81 -12.79
CA ALA A 21 24.02 30.60 -12.20
C ALA A 21 25.13 29.54 -12.15
N TRP A 22 25.38 29.01 -10.95
CA TRP A 22 26.29 27.90 -10.77
C TRP A 22 25.57 26.60 -11.13
N LEU A 23 26.22 25.73 -11.92
CA LEU A 23 25.69 24.39 -12.19
C LEU A 23 25.61 23.61 -10.88
N GLY A 24 24.44 23.05 -10.56
CA GLY A 24 24.24 22.18 -9.41
C GLY A 24 24.70 20.72 -9.64
N PRO A 25 24.56 19.81 -8.64
CA PRO A 25 24.48 18.38 -8.80
C PRO A 25 23.44 18.11 -9.85
N ALA A 26 23.75 17.14 -10.70
CA ALA A 26 22.67 16.46 -11.40
C ALA A 26 21.68 16.02 -10.32
N GLY A 27 20.45 16.53 -10.35
CA GLY A 27 19.39 15.97 -9.50
C GLY A 27 19.37 14.44 -9.68
N GLU A 28 18.90 13.67 -8.69
CA GLU A 28 18.86 12.20 -8.81
C GLU A 28 18.19 11.71 -10.11
N ASP A 29 17.33 12.55 -10.69
CA ASP A 29 16.64 12.34 -11.97
C ASP A 29 17.31 13.00 -13.21
N GLU A 30 18.26 13.91 -13.10
CA GLU A 30 18.81 14.62 -14.28
C GLU A 30 19.69 13.72 -15.17
N GLY A 31 20.48 12.81 -14.57
CA GLY A 31 21.23 11.80 -15.34
C GLY A 31 20.36 10.68 -15.92
N ARG A 32 19.09 10.63 -15.53
CA ARG A 32 18.12 9.59 -15.87
C ARG A 32 17.42 9.86 -17.19
N TYR A 33 17.28 11.13 -17.56
CA TYR A 33 16.50 11.56 -18.73
C TYR A 33 17.31 12.32 -19.78
N VAL A 34 18.55 12.73 -19.47
CA VAL A 34 19.41 13.49 -20.39
C VAL A 34 20.87 13.00 -20.30
N PRO A 35 21.64 12.98 -21.41
CA PRO A 35 23.08 12.74 -21.35
C PRO A 35 23.77 13.73 -20.39
N PRO A 36 24.74 13.30 -19.57
CA PRO A 36 25.37 14.15 -18.56
C PRO A 36 26.46 15.06 -19.15
N VAL A 37 26.10 15.81 -20.20
CA VAL A 37 27.00 16.63 -21.04
C VAL A 37 27.68 17.76 -20.27
N ASP A 38 27.04 18.27 -19.22
CA ASP A 38 27.55 19.40 -18.43
C ASP A 38 28.63 18.99 -17.42
N ARG A 39 28.75 17.68 -17.16
CA ARG A 39 29.67 17.12 -16.15
C ARG A 39 30.72 16.20 -16.73
N PHE A 40 30.38 15.50 -17.81
CA PHE A 40 31.27 14.53 -18.43
C PHE A 40 31.53 14.91 -19.89
N ALA A 41 32.74 14.66 -20.36
CA ALA A 41 33.04 14.55 -21.77
C ALA A 41 32.92 13.07 -22.17
N PRO A 42 32.11 12.73 -23.20
CA PRO A 42 31.89 11.33 -23.56
C PRO A 42 33.11 10.73 -24.25
N ALA A 43 33.32 9.43 -24.05
CA ALA A 43 34.20 8.67 -24.92
C ALA A 43 33.46 8.32 -26.21
N LEU A 44 34.01 8.70 -27.35
CA LEU A 44 33.39 8.41 -28.65
C LEU A 44 33.78 7.03 -29.16
N VAL A 45 32.79 6.24 -29.56
CA VAL A 45 32.97 4.94 -30.23
C VAL A 45 32.43 5.08 -31.65
N PRO A 46 33.30 5.19 -32.66
CA PRO A 46 32.85 5.32 -34.04
C PRO A 46 32.28 4.00 -34.52
N GLN A 47 31.14 4.09 -35.20
CA GLN A 47 30.53 2.98 -35.93
C GLN A 47 29.87 3.59 -37.15
N LEU A 48 30.35 3.24 -38.35
CA LEU A 48 29.86 3.81 -39.60
C LEU A 48 29.28 2.72 -40.49
N ASP A 49 28.01 2.42 -40.28
CA ASP A 49 27.31 1.33 -40.95
C ASP A 49 25.98 1.81 -41.53
N VAL A 50 25.66 1.39 -42.76
CA VAL A 50 24.32 1.56 -43.30
C VAL A 50 23.43 0.49 -42.69
N VAL A 51 22.54 0.91 -41.79
CA VAL A 51 21.67 0.01 -41.03
C VAL A 51 20.26 -0.05 -41.58
N GLY A 52 19.86 0.87 -42.47
CA GLY A 52 18.56 0.83 -43.13
C GLY A 52 18.64 1.31 -44.57
N VAL A 53 17.97 0.59 -45.48
CA VAL A 53 18.00 0.84 -46.93
C VAL A 53 16.57 0.82 -47.45
N GLY A 54 16.08 1.99 -47.88
CA GLY A 54 14.81 2.15 -48.58
C GLY A 54 15.03 2.51 -50.05
N ALA A 55 13.96 2.76 -50.81
CA ALA A 55 14.09 3.16 -52.22
C ALA A 55 14.82 4.51 -52.36
N GLU A 56 14.42 5.49 -51.55
CA GLU A 56 14.94 6.87 -51.58
C GLU A 56 15.61 7.30 -50.26
N THR A 57 15.78 6.36 -49.33
CA THR A 57 16.25 6.63 -47.96
C THR A 57 17.41 5.72 -47.56
N ARG A 58 18.30 6.27 -46.73
CA ARG A 58 19.37 5.52 -46.08
C ARG A 58 19.42 5.93 -44.62
N VAL A 59 19.51 4.94 -43.72
CA VAL A 59 19.74 5.15 -42.29
C VAL A 59 21.13 4.66 -41.98
N VAL A 60 21.95 5.53 -41.41
CA VAL A 60 23.37 5.29 -41.17
C VAL A 60 23.64 5.49 -39.69
N VAL A 61 24.22 4.49 -39.02
CA VAL A 61 24.84 4.72 -37.71
C VAL A 61 26.11 5.48 -37.94
N THR A 62 26.33 6.55 -37.19
CA THR A 62 27.55 7.38 -37.30
C THR A 62 28.46 7.25 -36.09
N GLY A 63 27.95 6.71 -34.98
CA GLY A 63 28.74 6.31 -33.82
C GLY A 63 27.97 6.39 -32.53
N TRP A 64 28.70 6.34 -31.43
CA TRP A 64 28.15 6.39 -30.08
C TRP A 64 28.94 7.38 -29.22
N SER A 65 28.23 8.18 -28.44
CA SER A 65 28.80 8.91 -27.30
C SER A 65 28.59 8.09 -26.05
N VAL A 66 29.68 7.64 -25.44
CA VAL A 66 29.63 6.76 -24.27
C VAL A 66 29.99 7.53 -23.00
N TRP A 67 29.07 7.48 -22.06
CA TRP A 67 29.16 8.11 -20.75
C TRP A 67 29.49 7.04 -19.69
N PRO A 68 29.81 7.41 -18.44
CA PRO A 68 30.19 6.43 -17.41
C PRO A 68 29.17 5.30 -17.22
N ARG A 69 27.86 5.58 -17.37
CA ARG A 69 26.78 4.60 -17.16
C ARG A 69 25.73 4.55 -18.26
N SER A 70 25.83 5.42 -19.26
CA SER A 70 24.83 5.60 -20.30
C SER A 70 25.50 5.76 -21.65
N VAL A 71 24.70 5.74 -22.73
CA VAL A 71 25.21 5.89 -24.08
C VAL A 71 24.20 6.64 -24.96
N THR A 72 24.70 7.45 -25.88
CA THR A 72 23.89 8.05 -26.93
C THR A 72 24.27 7.42 -28.26
N LEU A 73 23.29 6.84 -28.97
CA LEU A 73 23.42 6.37 -30.34
C LEU A 73 23.22 7.53 -31.30
N HIS A 74 24.15 7.71 -32.23
CA HIS A 74 24.06 8.71 -33.28
C HIS A 74 23.70 8.06 -34.61
N LEU A 75 22.60 8.52 -35.20
CA LEU A 75 22.15 8.11 -36.53
C LEU A 75 22.07 9.33 -37.45
N SER A 76 22.32 9.10 -38.73
CA SER A 76 22.02 10.04 -39.80
C SER A 76 21.08 9.39 -40.79
N VAL A 77 19.96 10.05 -41.05
CA VAL A 77 18.99 9.64 -42.05
C VAL A 77 19.15 10.53 -43.28
N PHE A 78 19.46 9.92 -44.40
CA PHE A 78 19.59 10.60 -45.69
C PHE A 78 18.38 10.28 -46.57
N ARG A 79 17.80 11.31 -47.19
CA ARG A 79 16.67 11.21 -48.09
C ARG A 79 17.04 11.84 -49.44
N ARG A 80 16.62 11.23 -50.54
CA ARG A 80 16.81 11.77 -51.90
C ARG A 80 15.63 12.63 -52.36
N ALA A 81 14.46 12.47 -51.75
CA ALA A 81 13.24 13.21 -52.09
C ALA A 81 12.50 13.67 -50.83
N ARG A 82 11.69 14.73 -50.97
CA ARG A 82 10.81 15.27 -49.91
C ARG A 82 9.35 15.09 -50.31
N ARG A 83 8.51 14.61 -49.39
CA ARG A 83 7.05 14.64 -49.57
C ARG A 83 6.54 16.08 -49.37
N GLN A 84 5.87 16.65 -50.38
CA GLN A 84 5.10 17.89 -50.22
C GLN A 84 3.73 17.56 -49.59
N SER A 85 3.34 18.31 -48.56
CA SER A 85 2.13 18.05 -47.78
C SER A 85 0.86 18.24 -48.62
N GLY A 86 0.09 17.16 -48.83
CA GLY A 86 -1.20 17.24 -49.52
C GLY A 86 -2.18 16.08 -49.26
N GLY A 87 -1.85 15.13 -48.38
CA GLY A 87 -2.71 13.98 -48.05
C GLY A 87 -2.87 13.77 -46.54
N PRO A 88 -3.86 12.97 -46.09
CA PRO A 88 -4.12 12.74 -44.68
C PRO A 88 -2.89 12.15 -43.99
N ARG A 89 -2.47 12.78 -42.88
CA ARG A 89 -1.30 12.39 -42.08
C ARG A 89 -1.51 10.99 -41.50
N ARG A 90 -0.92 9.97 -42.12
CA ARG A 90 -0.69 8.69 -41.43
C ARG A 90 0.50 8.85 -40.49
N GLN A 91 0.35 8.41 -39.23
CA GLN A 91 1.46 8.29 -38.30
C GLN A 91 2.36 7.13 -38.77
N SER A 92 3.44 7.45 -39.47
CA SER A 92 4.53 6.51 -39.76
C SER A 92 5.86 7.25 -39.69
N GLY A 93 6.90 6.58 -39.21
CA GLY A 93 8.20 7.17 -38.97
C GLY A 93 9.24 6.08 -38.70
N LEU A 94 10.50 6.51 -38.59
CA LEU A 94 11.61 5.60 -38.36
C LEU A 94 11.45 4.94 -36.99
N ARG A 95 11.58 3.61 -36.96
CA ARG A 95 11.62 2.80 -35.75
C ARG A 95 13.04 2.32 -35.53
N VAL A 96 13.53 2.48 -34.31
CA VAL A 96 14.87 2.05 -33.91
C VAL A 96 14.76 1.33 -32.58
N GLY A 97 15.42 0.19 -32.41
CA GLY A 97 15.46 -0.51 -31.14
C GLY A 97 16.76 -1.27 -30.93
N LEU A 98 16.99 -1.69 -29.69
CA LEU A 98 18.08 -2.57 -29.29
C LEU A 98 17.49 -3.85 -28.71
N LEU A 99 17.94 -4.99 -29.21
CA LEU A 99 17.67 -6.31 -28.64
C LEU A 99 18.93 -6.76 -27.90
N PHE A 100 18.83 -6.90 -26.59
CA PHE A 100 19.93 -7.28 -25.72
C PHE A 100 20.12 -8.79 -25.64
N SER A 101 21.29 -9.20 -25.15
CA SER A 101 21.68 -10.61 -24.99
C SER A 101 20.81 -11.37 -24.00
N ASP A 102 20.24 -10.68 -23.02
CA ASP A 102 19.32 -11.20 -22.01
C ASP A 102 17.85 -11.28 -22.50
N GLY A 103 17.61 -10.94 -23.77
CA GLY A 103 16.28 -10.97 -24.40
C GLY A 103 15.45 -9.72 -24.16
N ARG A 104 15.91 -8.76 -23.34
CA ARG A 104 15.25 -7.45 -23.21
C ARG A 104 15.30 -6.70 -24.54
N ARG A 105 14.24 -5.94 -24.81
CA ARG A 105 14.10 -5.10 -26.00
C ARG A 105 13.82 -3.67 -25.56
N VAL A 106 14.48 -2.72 -26.20
CA VAL A 106 14.24 -1.29 -26.03
C VAL A 106 13.95 -0.72 -27.40
N THR A 107 12.88 0.05 -27.57
CA THR A 107 12.48 0.56 -28.88
C THR A 107 12.08 2.02 -28.82
N SER A 108 12.21 2.73 -29.94
CA SER A 108 11.69 4.09 -30.12
C SER A 108 10.16 4.15 -30.08
N LEU A 109 9.48 2.99 -30.06
CA LEU A 109 8.03 2.88 -29.91
C LEU A 109 7.57 3.08 -28.46
N ASP A 110 8.51 3.01 -27.50
CA ASP A 110 8.23 2.99 -26.06
C ASP A 110 8.13 4.40 -25.44
N GLY A 111 8.22 5.48 -26.23
CA GLY A 111 8.22 6.88 -25.76
C GLY A 111 6.86 7.60 -25.89
N THR A 112 6.54 8.49 -24.93
CA THR A 112 5.39 9.41 -24.97
C THR A 112 5.85 10.87 -25.04
N VAL A 113 5.13 11.73 -25.79
CA VAL A 113 5.29 13.19 -25.70
C VAL A 113 3.94 13.86 -25.45
N MET A 114 3.97 15.01 -24.76
CA MET A 114 2.79 15.85 -24.57
C MET A 114 2.47 16.61 -25.85
N ARG A 115 1.29 16.38 -26.44
CA ARG A 115 0.84 17.13 -27.62
C ARG A 115 -0.46 17.88 -27.34
N GLY A 116 -0.48 19.16 -27.72
CA GLY A 116 -1.69 19.97 -27.75
C GLY A 116 -2.63 19.50 -28.88
N ILE A 117 -3.84 19.09 -28.51
CA ILE A 117 -4.94 18.79 -29.43
C ILE A 117 -6.09 19.77 -29.21
N GLU A 118 -6.64 20.27 -30.31
CA GLU A 118 -7.86 21.06 -30.31
C GLU A 118 -9.08 20.14 -30.36
N TYR A 119 -10.00 20.30 -29.41
CA TYR A 119 -11.28 19.60 -29.40
C TYR A 119 -12.40 20.58 -29.10
N THR A 120 -13.58 20.32 -29.64
CA THR A 120 -14.76 21.15 -29.41
C THR A 120 -15.58 20.56 -28.27
N GLY A 121 -15.82 21.35 -27.23
CA GLY A 121 -16.60 20.94 -26.06
C GLY A 121 -18.09 20.75 -26.39
N PRO A 122 -18.89 20.17 -25.46
CA PRO A 122 -20.33 19.98 -25.64
C PRO A 122 -21.11 21.28 -25.84
N ASP A 123 -20.50 22.39 -25.43
CA ASP A 123 -20.96 23.77 -25.61
C ASP A 123 -20.62 24.34 -27.00
N GLY A 124 -19.97 23.57 -27.87
CA GLY A 124 -19.59 23.98 -29.22
C GLY A 124 -18.32 24.83 -29.30
N LEU A 125 -17.60 25.02 -28.20
CA LEU A 125 -16.38 25.83 -28.17
C LEU A 125 -15.12 24.98 -28.35
N THR A 126 -14.27 25.36 -29.30
CA THR A 126 -12.96 24.72 -29.53
C THR A 126 -11.97 25.11 -28.43
N ARG A 127 -11.39 24.10 -27.77
CA ARG A 127 -10.46 24.21 -26.65
C ARG A 127 -9.21 23.37 -26.95
N GLN A 128 -8.07 23.76 -26.39
CA GLN A 128 -6.85 22.97 -26.45
C GLN A 128 -6.66 22.15 -25.17
N ALA A 129 -6.33 20.87 -25.32
CA ALA A 129 -5.87 20.00 -24.24
C ALA A 129 -4.49 19.45 -24.60
N ALA A 130 -3.60 19.32 -23.62
CA ALA A 130 -2.34 18.60 -23.78
C ALA A 130 -2.53 17.18 -23.28
N THR A 131 -2.39 16.20 -24.16
CA THR A 131 -2.50 14.77 -23.80
C THR A 131 -1.17 14.08 -24.03
N GLU A 132 -0.81 13.15 -23.15
CA GLU A 132 0.27 12.21 -23.39
C GLU A 132 -0.11 11.36 -24.61
N GLN A 133 0.66 11.49 -25.69
CA GLN A 133 0.54 10.59 -26.83
C GLN A 133 1.78 9.73 -26.91
N ALA A 134 1.61 8.42 -27.06
CA ALA A 134 2.68 7.53 -27.49
C ALA A 134 3.14 7.99 -28.88
N VAL A 135 4.34 8.57 -28.96
CA VAL A 135 4.94 8.97 -30.24
C VAL A 135 5.92 7.88 -30.60
N GLY A 136 5.40 6.69 -30.86
CA GLY A 136 6.26 5.54 -31.10
C GLY A 136 7.12 5.60 -32.38
N LEU A 137 7.19 6.74 -33.05
CA LEU A 137 7.80 6.92 -34.36
C LEU A 137 8.64 8.19 -34.34
N ILE A 138 9.92 8.09 -34.71
CA ILE A 138 10.81 9.25 -34.79
C ILE A 138 10.33 10.14 -35.95
N PRO A 139 9.82 11.37 -35.68
CA PRO A 139 9.17 12.20 -36.70
C PRO A 139 10.21 12.98 -37.51
N LEU A 140 10.59 12.48 -38.67
CA LEU A 140 11.70 13.04 -39.45
C LEU A 140 11.29 14.16 -40.45
N ASP A 141 10.14 14.81 -40.22
CA ASP A 141 9.65 15.89 -41.08
C ASP A 141 9.89 17.29 -40.46
N PRO A 142 10.13 18.34 -41.29
CA PRO A 142 10.80 19.58 -40.85
C PRO A 142 9.96 20.53 -39.97
N GLY A 143 8.77 20.12 -39.56
CA GLY A 143 7.83 20.95 -38.79
C GLY A 143 7.96 20.82 -37.27
N LEU A 144 8.71 19.84 -36.77
CA LEU A 144 8.84 19.53 -35.34
C LEU A 144 10.29 19.51 -34.83
N HIS A 145 11.29 19.54 -35.72
CA HIS A 145 12.71 19.62 -35.35
C HIS A 145 13.31 20.95 -35.80
N HIS A 146 13.95 21.65 -34.86
CA HIS A 146 14.50 22.99 -35.09
C HIS A 146 15.87 22.99 -35.79
N SER A 147 16.47 21.82 -36.05
CA SER A 147 17.79 21.71 -36.69
C SER A 147 17.76 22.19 -38.15
N ARG A 148 17.96 23.49 -38.37
CA ARG A 148 17.98 24.18 -39.68
C ARG A 148 19.23 23.87 -40.54
N ARG A 149 19.81 22.66 -40.49
CA ARG A 149 21.12 22.40 -41.13
C ARG A 149 21.08 21.65 -42.48
N SER A 150 20.07 20.83 -42.78
CA SER A 150 19.93 20.17 -44.09
C SER A 150 18.49 19.75 -44.41
N LEU A 151 18.08 19.89 -45.67
CA LEU A 151 16.76 19.46 -46.16
C LEU A 151 16.69 17.95 -46.48
N PHE A 152 17.83 17.29 -46.57
CA PHE A 152 17.98 15.91 -47.06
C PHE A 152 18.73 15.00 -46.10
N LYS A 153 19.27 15.56 -45.01
CA LYS A 153 19.94 14.83 -43.94
C LYS A 153 19.30 15.24 -42.62
N THR A 154 18.89 14.25 -41.83
CA THR A 154 18.42 14.45 -40.46
C THR A 154 19.29 13.64 -39.53
N ASP A 155 19.91 14.31 -38.57
CA ASP A 155 20.65 13.65 -37.50
C ASP A 155 19.69 13.33 -36.36
N VAL A 156 19.83 12.13 -35.81
CA VAL A 156 18.96 11.57 -34.78
C VAL A 156 19.85 11.03 -33.68
N ASP A 157 19.70 11.59 -32.49
CA ASP A 157 20.43 11.17 -31.31
C ASP A 157 19.48 10.46 -30.35
N LEU A 158 19.84 9.24 -29.99
CA LEU A 158 19.00 8.35 -29.18
C LEU A 158 19.75 8.01 -27.90
N TYR A 159 19.34 8.63 -26.81
CA TYR A 159 19.94 8.41 -25.49
C TYR A 159 19.40 7.14 -24.84
N LEU A 160 20.31 6.36 -24.27
CA LEU A 160 20.03 5.21 -23.44
C LEU A 160 20.72 5.44 -22.08
N PRO A 161 19.98 5.62 -20.97
CA PRO A 161 20.54 5.95 -19.66
C PRO A 161 21.29 4.78 -19.00
N GLU A 162 21.31 3.61 -19.65
CA GLU A 162 22.05 2.44 -19.21
C GLU A 162 22.91 1.89 -20.35
N LEU A 163 24.08 1.34 -20.02
CA LEU A 163 24.87 0.63 -21.02
C LEU A 163 24.21 -0.72 -21.36
N PRO A 164 24.25 -1.16 -22.63
CA PRO A 164 23.80 -2.50 -22.98
C PRO A 164 24.53 -3.56 -22.15
N PRO A 165 23.83 -4.62 -21.68
CA PRO A 165 24.47 -5.67 -20.91
C PRO A 165 25.53 -6.38 -21.76
N PRO A 166 26.56 -6.97 -21.13
CA PRO A 166 27.56 -7.75 -21.86
C PRO A 166 26.90 -8.87 -22.68
N GLY A 167 27.26 -8.99 -23.95
CA GLY A 167 26.84 -10.08 -24.82
C GLY A 167 26.25 -9.60 -26.15
N ALA A 168 25.71 -10.53 -26.94
CA ALA A 168 25.17 -10.24 -28.25
C ALA A 168 24.00 -9.24 -28.19
N THR A 169 24.27 -7.98 -28.57
CA THR A 169 23.24 -6.95 -28.74
C THR A 169 23.06 -6.63 -30.22
N GLN A 170 21.83 -6.42 -30.64
CA GLN A 170 21.47 -6.10 -32.02
C GLN A 170 20.70 -4.78 -32.08
N LEU A 171 21.17 -3.86 -32.93
CA LEU A 171 20.42 -2.68 -33.35
C LEU A 171 19.42 -3.10 -34.42
N VAL A 172 18.15 -2.83 -34.15
CA VAL A 172 17.02 -3.11 -35.02
C VAL A 172 16.51 -1.81 -35.62
N VAL A 173 16.38 -1.74 -36.94
CA VAL A 173 15.84 -0.55 -37.62
C VAL A 173 14.75 -0.97 -38.59
N GLU A 174 13.64 -0.25 -38.61
CA GLU A 174 12.54 -0.49 -39.53
C GLU A 174 11.89 0.85 -39.93
N TRP A 175 11.50 0.98 -41.19
CA TRP A 175 10.66 2.09 -41.62
C TRP A 175 9.77 1.70 -42.81
N PRO A 176 8.58 1.16 -42.52
CA PRO A 176 7.71 0.58 -43.56
C PRO A 176 7.31 1.57 -44.65
N ASP A 177 7.01 2.83 -44.30
CA ASP A 177 6.51 3.85 -45.25
C ASP A 177 7.53 4.33 -46.26
N GLU A 178 8.82 4.19 -45.94
CA GLU A 178 9.93 4.51 -46.85
C GLU A 178 10.58 3.24 -47.42
N GLY A 179 9.92 2.08 -47.23
CA GLY A 179 10.35 0.78 -47.76
C GLY A 179 11.61 0.22 -47.12
N VAL A 180 11.94 0.63 -45.89
CA VAL A 180 13.05 0.06 -45.12
C VAL A 180 12.51 -1.14 -44.32
N PRO A 181 12.88 -2.39 -44.65
CA PRO A 181 12.46 -3.56 -43.88
C PRO A 181 13.15 -3.59 -42.50
N GLU A 182 12.68 -4.46 -41.60
CA GLU A 182 13.38 -4.72 -40.33
C GLU A 182 14.78 -5.28 -40.62
N THR A 183 15.80 -4.53 -40.22
CA THR A 183 17.20 -4.93 -40.28
C THR A 183 17.73 -5.15 -38.87
N ARG A 184 18.74 -6.00 -38.74
CA ARG A 184 19.43 -6.26 -37.47
C ARG A 184 20.93 -6.15 -37.66
N THR A 185 21.54 -5.21 -36.97
CA THR A 185 22.97 -4.93 -37.05
C THR A 185 23.61 -5.24 -35.69
N PRO A 186 24.66 -6.06 -35.61
CA PRO A 186 25.33 -6.33 -34.34
C PRO A 186 25.94 -5.06 -33.74
N VAL A 187 25.89 -4.94 -32.42
CA VAL A 187 26.49 -3.84 -31.65
C VAL A 187 27.61 -4.40 -30.79
N ASP A 188 28.79 -3.79 -30.87
CA ASP A 188 29.94 -4.17 -30.04
C ASP A 188 29.78 -3.62 -28.62
N THR A 189 29.07 -4.37 -27.77
CA THR A 189 28.86 -4.00 -26.37
C THR A 189 30.15 -3.95 -25.57
N ALA A 190 31.15 -4.76 -25.92
CA ALA A 190 32.42 -4.79 -25.20
C ALA A 190 33.21 -3.50 -25.43
N ALA A 191 33.17 -2.96 -26.66
CA ALA A 191 33.73 -1.66 -26.97
C ALA A 191 33.01 -0.53 -26.22
N LEU A 192 31.67 -0.55 -26.14
CA LEU A 192 30.90 0.45 -25.39
C LEU A 192 31.21 0.39 -23.88
N LEU A 193 31.18 -0.79 -23.27
CA LEU A 193 31.52 -0.95 -21.84
C LEU A 193 32.96 -0.52 -21.51
N THR A 194 33.89 -0.74 -22.45
CA THR A 194 35.27 -0.29 -22.29
C THR A 194 35.41 1.23 -22.46
N ALA A 195 34.65 1.82 -23.39
CA ALA A 195 34.63 3.25 -23.62
C ALA A 195 33.99 4.03 -22.46
N SER A 196 32.97 3.48 -21.79
CA SER A 196 32.33 4.11 -20.63
C SER A 196 33.34 4.45 -19.52
N ARG A 197 34.32 3.56 -19.28
CA ARG A 197 35.41 3.80 -18.31
C ARG A 197 36.41 4.89 -18.73
N ARG A 198 36.34 5.35 -19.98
CA ARG A 198 37.18 6.42 -20.53
C ARG A 198 36.43 7.75 -20.66
N ALA A 199 35.14 7.79 -20.33
CA ALA A 199 34.43 9.06 -20.21
C ALA A 199 35.09 9.90 -19.11
N HIS A 200 35.33 11.17 -19.39
CA HIS A 200 36.13 12.03 -18.53
C HIS A 200 35.21 12.97 -17.74
N GLU A 201 35.29 12.93 -16.42
CA GLU A 201 34.61 13.92 -15.58
C GLU A 201 35.34 15.25 -15.67
N VAL A 202 34.64 16.29 -16.11
CA VAL A 202 35.22 17.60 -16.43
C VAL A 202 35.45 18.41 -15.16
N TRP A 203 34.57 18.25 -14.15
CA TRP A 203 34.57 19.05 -12.92
C TRP A 203 34.48 18.16 -11.66
N PRO A 204 35.53 17.36 -11.34
CA PRO A 204 35.47 16.38 -10.26
C PRO A 204 35.36 16.99 -8.85
N ASP A 205 35.74 18.26 -8.68
CA ASP A 205 35.79 18.95 -7.38
C ASP A 205 34.54 19.83 -7.10
N LEU A 206 33.50 19.74 -7.93
CA LEU A 206 32.28 20.56 -7.77
C LEU A 206 31.40 20.04 -6.61
N GLY A 207 31.26 20.82 -5.53
CA GLY A 207 30.41 20.48 -4.36
C GLY A 207 28.90 20.68 -4.58
N PRO A 208 28.02 20.19 -3.67
CA PRO A 208 26.56 20.39 -3.78
C PRO A 208 26.17 21.86 -3.44
N PRO A 209 25.22 22.48 -4.16
CA PRO A 209 24.71 23.81 -3.93
C PRO A 209 23.67 23.81 -2.82
N ASP A 210 23.43 25.01 -2.29
CA ASP A 210 22.32 25.29 -1.38
C ASP A 210 20.97 25.05 -2.04
N GLN A 211 20.03 24.46 -1.30
CA GLN A 211 18.75 23.92 -1.80
C GLN A 211 17.67 24.99 -2.08
N ASP A 212 17.98 26.28 -1.92
CA ASP A 212 16.96 27.35 -1.89
C ASP A 212 16.83 28.17 -3.18
N GLU A 213 17.53 27.83 -4.27
CA GLU A 213 17.33 28.49 -5.58
C GLU A 213 16.68 27.56 -6.63
N PRO A 214 15.56 27.96 -7.26
CA PRO A 214 14.98 27.20 -8.36
C PRO A 214 15.89 27.29 -9.60
N PRO A 215 16.04 26.20 -10.39
CA PRO A 215 16.90 26.21 -11.56
C PRO A 215 16.38 27.19 -12.60
N THR A 216 17.17 28.23 -12.90
CA THR A 216 16.98 29.02 -14.11
C THR A 216 17.72 28.31 -15.24
N THR A 217 16.95 27.64 -16.11
CA THR A 217 17.46 26.93 -17.29
C THR A 217 18.36 27.85 -18.14
N PHE A 218 19.67 27.63 -18.11
CA PHE A 218 20.59 28.28 -19.03
C PHE A 218 20.62 27.47 -20.32
N THR A 219 20.06 28.06 -21.39
CA THR A 219 20.20 27.62 -22.80
C THR A 219 19.48 26.33 -23.19
N THR A 220 18.42 26.49 -24.00
CA THR A 220 17.79 25.40 -24.77
C THR A 220 18.81 24.79 -25.75
N MET A 221 19.24 23.55 -25.46
CA MET A 221 19.92 22.71 -26.43
C MET A 221 18.88 21.97 -27.28
N GLU A 222 19.08 21.93 -28.60
CA GLU A 222 18.20 21.22 -29.54
C GLU A 222 18.31 19.70 -29.31
N VAL A 223 17.39 19.13 -28.53
CA VAL A 223 17.16 17.69 -28.44
C VAL A 223 16.37 17.28 -29.69
N SER A 224 17.04 16.83 -30.75
CA SER A 224 16.37 16.27 -31.92
C SER A 224 16.18 14.75 -31.77
N GLY A 225 15.12 14.40 -31.05
CA GLY A 225 14.63 13.04 -30.83
C GLY A 225 13.50 13.07 -29.78
N PRO A 226 12.58 12.08 -29.71
CA PRO A 226 11.61 12.06 -28.63
C PRO A 226 12.37 12.05 -27.29
N PRO A 227 11.99 12.87 -26.29
CA PRO A 227 12.67 12.96 -25.00
C PRO A 227 12.60 11.68 -24.14
N ALA A 228 12.13 10.57 -24.71
CA ALA A 228 12.00 9.29 -24.04
C ALA A 228 12.38 8.14 -24.99
N LEU A 229 13.60 7.61 -24.81
CA LEU A 229 13.89 6.19 -25.02
C LEU A 229 14.00 5.59 -23.63
N LEU A 230 12.82 5.29 -23.08
CA LEU A 230 12.47 4.48 -21.92
C LEU A 230 11.17 5.07 -21.35
N ALA A 231 10.20 4.21 -21.06
CA ALA A 231 9.17 4.58 -20.09
C ALA A 231 9.89 5.08 -18.82
N PRO A 232 9.43 6.18 -18.18
CA PRO A 232 10.02 6.61 -16.91
C PRO A 232 10.08 5.38 -16.01
N PRO A 233 11.21 5.10 -15.32
CA PRO A 233 11.33 3.84 -14.62
C PRO A 233 10.30 3.92 -13.53
N LEU A 234 9.31 3.05 -13.72
CA LEU A 234 7.99 3.06 -13.12
C LEU A 234 7.99 3.94 -11.87
N ASP A 235 7.23 5.02 -11.83
CA ASP A 235 7.11 5.77 -10.58
C ASP A 235 6.74 4.80 -9.43
N ARG A 236 6.89 5.22 -8.17
CA ARG A 236 6.62 4.31 -7.05
C ARG A 236 5.28 3.55 -7.21
N ARG A 237 4.23 4.21 -7.69
CA ARG A 237 2.91 3.59 -7.92
C ARG A 237 2.92 2.62 -9.09
N GLN A 238 3.65 2.91 -10.15
CA GLN A 238 3.81 2.04 -11.30
C GLN A 238 4.72 0.84 -10.98
N ARG A 239 5.74 0.98 -10.11
CA ARG A 239 6.58 -0.11 -9.61
C ARG A 239 5.75 -1.02 -8.73
N GLU A 240 5.00 -0.43 -7.82
CA GLU A 240 4.02 -1.14 -7.00
C GLU A 240 2.93 -1.77 -7.88
N ALA A 241 2.51 -1.16 -8.99
CA ALA A 241 1.55 -1.76 -9.92
C ALA A 241 2.14 -2.96 -10.66
N ARG A 242 3.35 -2.85 -11.23
CA ARG A 242 4.01 -3.98 -11.89
C ARG A 242 4.43 -5.07 -10.92
N GLN A 243 4.88 -4.70 -9.73
CA GLN A 243 5.16 -5.65 -8.67
C GLN A 243 3.88 -6.36 -8.28
N ARG A 244 2.75 -5.65 -8.11
CA ARG A 244 1.44 -6.29 -7.89
C ARG A 244 1.01 -7.17 -9.07
N GLU A 245 1.27 -6.79 -10.32
CA GLU A 245 0.97 -7.59 -11.50
C GLU A 245 1.84 -8.85 -11.58
N GLU A 246 3.14 -8.73 -11.29
CA GLU A 246 4.07 -9.86 -11.27
C GLU A 246 3.83 -10.75 -10.07
N GLU A 247 3.58 -10.19 -8.89
CA GLU A 247 3.12 -10.91 -7.70
C GLU A 247 1.82 -11.63 -8.00
N ALA A 248 0.82 -10.99 -8.62
CA ALA A 248 -0.42 -11.65 -9.03
C ALA A 248 -0.18 -12.77 -10.06
N ARG A 249 0.78 -12.58 -10.98
CA ARG A 249 1.16 -13.60 -11.97
C ARG A 249 1.85 -14.80 -11.32
N LEU A 250 2.73 -14.54 -10.36
CA LEU A 250 3.54 -15.55 -9.68
C LEU A 250 2.82 -16.16 -8.47
N ARG A 251 1.75 -15.54 -7.98
CA ARG A 251 1.00 -15.94 -6.78
C ARG A 251 0.63 -17.42 -6.84
N TYR A 252 0.05 -17.86 -7.96
CA TYR A 252 -0.43 -19.22 -8.16
C TYR A 252 0.56 -20.14 -8.88
N VAL A 253 1.83 -19.74 -9.00
CA VAL A 253 2.87 -20.62 -9.56
C VAL A 253 3.21 -21.69 -8.52
N PRO A 254 3.26 -22.98 -8.89
CA PRO A 254 3.64 -24.04 -7.96
C PRO A 254 5.01 -23.81 -7.32
N GLN A 255 5.08 -23.92 -5.99
CA GLN A 255 6.30 -23.74 -5.20
C GLN A 255 6.37 -24.80 -4.10
N ALA A 256 7.58 -25.25 -3.78
CA ALA A 256 7.83 -26.35 -2.83
C ALA A 256 7.86 -25.91 -1.35
N ASP A 257 7.46 -24.66 -1.05
CA ASP A 257 7.40 -24.14 0.31
C ASP A 257 6.23 -23.16 0.50
N TRP A 258 5.97 -22.83 1.77
CA TRP A 258 4.93 -21.88 2.19
C TRP A 258 5.46 -20.45 2.39
N LYS A 259 6.66 -20.12 1.91
CA LYS A 259 7.26 -18.81 2.19
C LYS A 259 6.51 -17.69 1.47
N GLY A 260 6.36 -16.56 2.17
CA GLY A 260 5.76 -15.35 1.63
C GLY A 260 4.23 -15.39 1.54
N ILE A 261 3.58 -16.42 2.08
CA ILE A 261 2.12 -16.43 2.25
C ILE A 261 1.75 -15.51 3.42
N GLY A 262 0.95 -14.49 3.17
CA GLY A 262 0.45 -13.60 4.20
C GLY A 262 -0.67 -14.24 5.02
N TYR A 263 -0.94 -13.71 6.21
CA TYR A 263 -2.02 -14.21 7.08
C TYR A 263 -3.37 -14.33 6.35
N ARG A 264 -3.75 -13.33 5.55
CA ARG A 264 -5.00 -13.33 4.76
C ARG A 264 -4.98 -14.28 3.57
N ASP A 265 -3.80 -14.67 3.10
CA ASP A 265 -3.63 -15.52 1.92
C ASP A 265 -3.94 -16.99 2.21
N TRP A 266 -3.96 -17.40 3.48
CA TRP A 266 -4.42 -18.74 3.87
C TRP A 266 -5.91 -18.99 3.54
N GLY A 267 -6.69 -17.94 3.27
CA GLY A 267 -8.06 -18.09 2.78
C GLY A 267 -8.15 -18.43 1.29
N ASP A 268 -7.06 -18.29 0.54
CA ASP A 268 -7.02 -18.40 -0.93
C ASP A 268 -6.78 -19.86 -1.36
N ALA A 269 -7.88 -20.60 -1.57
CA ALA A 269 -7.82 -22.02 -1.92
C ALA A 269 -7.03 -22.31 -3.20
N ALA A 270 -6.99 -21.37 -4.16
CA ALA A 270 -6.21 -21.55 -5.39
C ALA A 270 -4.71 -21.45 -5.12
N LEU A 271 -4.30 -20.51 -4.26
CA LEU A 271 -2.91 -20.40 -3.80
C LEU A 271 -2.47 -21.66 -3.05
N ILE A 272 -3.30 -22.14 -2.11
CA ILE A 272 -3.01 -23.36 -1.35
C ILE A 272 -2.82 -24.57 -2.28
N ARG A 273 -3.72 -24.77 -3.26
CA ARG A 273 -3.58 -25.84 -4.27
C ARG A 273 -2.28 -25.72 -5.05
N ALA A 274 -1.93 -24.52 -5.52
CA ALA A 274 -0.67 -24.31 -6.25
C ALA A 274 0.56 -24.70 -5.41
N ARG A 275 0.58 -24.36 -4.12
CA ARG A 275 1.68 -24.75 -3.21
C ARG A 275 1.76 -26.27 -3.03
N LEU A 276 0.63 -26.93 -2.84
CA LEU A 276 0.57 -28.39 -2.74
C LEU A 276 1.04 -29.07 -4.04
N GLU A 277 0.62 -28.58 -5.21
CA GLU A 277 1.09 -29.03 -6.52
C GLU A 277 2.61 -28.86 -6.70
N GLY A 278 3.17 -27.82 -6.08
CA GLY A 278 4.61 -27.55 -6.06
C GLY A 278 5.40 -28.42 -5.08
N GLY A 279 4.74 -29.24 -4.27
CA GLY A 279 5.34 -30.09 -3.26
C GLY A 279 5.56 -29.42 -1.90
N ALA A 280 4.86 -28.32 -1.61
CA ALA A 280 4.91 -27.71 -0.29
C ALA A 280 4.42 -28.71 0.79
N PRO A 281 5.15 -28.86 1.91
CA PRO A 281 4.83 -29.85 2.94
C PRO A 281 3.53 -29.49 3.69
N PRO A 282 2.45 -30.28 3.58
CA PRO A 282 1.11 -29.93 4.10
C PRO A 282 1.04 -29.77 5.63
N GLU A 283 1.94 -30.44 6.36
CA GLU A 283 1.99 -30.46 7.83
C GLU A 283 3.20 -29.69 8.39
N ALA A 284 3.88 -28.88 7.58
CA ALA A 284 5.00 -28.09 8.09
C ALA A 284 4.54 -27.01 9.07
N ALA A 285 5.37 -26.70 10.06
CA ALA A 285 5.22 -25.49 10.86
C ALA A 285 5.53 -24.27 9.99
N VAL A 286 4.56 -23.37 9.83
CA VAL A 286 4.59 -22.25 8.89
C VAL A 286 4.42 -20.88 9.55
N GLY A 287 3.91 -20.84 10.78
CA GLY A 287 3.73 -19.60 11.54
C GLY A 287 4.51 -19.58 12.84
N TRP A 288 4.20 -18.58 13.67
CA TRP A 288 4.62 -18.56 15.06
C TRP A 288 3.87 -19.65 15.83
N GLN A 289 4.46 -20.14 16.91
CA GLN A 289 3.86 -21.13 17.79
C GLN A 289 3.54 -22.51 17.17
N GLY A 290 4.25 -22.94 16.13
CA GLY A 290 4.08 -24.31 15.61
C GLY A 290 2.82 -24.53 14.78
N THR A 291 2.10 -23.46 14.42
CA THR A 291 0.93 -23.51 13.54
C THR A 291 1.24 -24.12 12.17
N THR A 292 0.32 -24.96 11.68
CA THR A 292 0.39 -25.63 10.37
C THR A 292 -0.51 -24.92 9.34
N PRO A 293 -0.37 -25.20 8.03
CA PRO A 293 -1.32 -24.74 7.01
C PRO A 293 -2.79 -25.00 7.38
N LEU A 294 -3.08 -26.14 7.98
CA LEU A 294 -4.46 -26.49 8.35
C LEU A 294 -5.01 -25.56 9.44
N HIS A 295 -4.20 -25.18 10.45
CA HIS A 295 -4.60 -24.18 11.46
C HIS A 295 -4.95 -22.85 10.81
N LEU A 296 -4.07 -22.34 9.94
CA LEU A 296 -4.22 -21.00 9.38
C LEU A 296 -5.36 -20.94 8.35
N THR A 297 -5.56 -21.99 7.54
CA THR A 297 -6.71 -22.06 6.62
C THR A 297 -8.05 -22.19 7.38
N ALA A 298 -8.06 -22.93 8.49
CA ALA A 298 -9.20 -23.03 9.39
C ALA A 298 -9.53 -21.69 10.05
N GLU A 299 -8.51 -20.97 10.53
CA GLU A 299 -8.65 -19.64 11.13
C GLU A 299 -9.21 -18.60 10.15
N GLN A 300 -8.83 -18.66 8.87
CA GLN A 300 -9.40 -17.80 7.83
C GLN A 300 -10.87 -18.15 7.50
N GLY A 301 -11.39 -19.29 7.96
CA GLY A 301 -12.73 -19.77 7.64
C GLY A 301 -12.91 -19.95 6.13
N SER A 302 -11.96 -20.63 5.47
CA SER A 302 -12.03 -20.94 4.04
C SER A 302 -12.18 -22.44 3.85
N ALA A 303 -13.43 -22.90 3.77
CA ALA A 303 -13.76 -24.32 3.62
C ALA A 303 -13.09 -24.95 2.37
N GLU A 304 -12.96 -24.17 1.30
CA GLU A 304 -12.30 -24.59 0.06
C GLU A 304 -10.78 -24.78 0.24
N ALA A 305 -10.13 -23.93 1.03
CA ALA A 305 -8.71 -24.05 1.33
C ALA A 305 -8.44 -25.21 2.29
N VAL A 306 -9.28 -25.38 3.32
CA VAL A 306 -9.25 -26.54 4.23
C VAL A 306 -9.45 -27.83 3.43
N SER A 307 -10.48 -27.88 2.58
CA SER A 307 -10.77 -29.07 1.74
C SER A 307 -9.64 -29.40 0.77
N ALA A 308 -8.85 -28.41 0.34
CA ALA A 308 -7.67 -28.64 -0.49
C ALA A 308 -6.52 -29.28 0.30
N LEU A 309 -6.38 -28.99 1.60
CA LEU A 309 -5.33 -29.53 2.46
C LEU A 309 -5.65 -30.91 3.02
N LEU A 310 -6.91 -31.15 3.42
CA LEU A 310 -7.34 -32.39 4.11
C LEU A 310 -6.85 -33.69 3.43
N PRO A 311 -6.88 -33.85 2.09
CA PRO A 311 -6.38 -35.07 1.44
C PRO A 311 -4.87 -35.31 1.60
N HIS A 312 -4.12 -34.29 2.00
CA HIS A 312 -2.67 -34.31 2.15
C HIS A 312 -2.22 -34.35 3.62
N VAL A 313 -3.15 -34.27 4.57
CA VAL A 313 -2.88 -34.26 6.01
C VAL A 313 -3.15 -35.65 6.59
N THR A 314 -2.28 -36.12 7.48
CA THR A 314 -2.42 -37.40 8.17
C THR A 314 -3.06 -37.28 9.54
N ASP A 315 -2.86 -36.14 10.21
CA ASP A 315 -3.45 -35.82 11.51
C ASP A 315 -4.22 -34.49 11.46
N VAL A 316 -5.55 -34.58 11.47
CA VAL A 316 -6.45 -33.43 11.46
C VAL A 316 -6.45 -32.67 12.80
N ASP A 317 -6.07 -33.35 13.89
CA ASP A 317 -6.02 -32.82 15.25
C ASP A 317 -4.59 -32.44 15.68
N VAL A 318 -3.72 -32.17 14.69
CA VAL A 318 -2.37 -31.64 14.94
C VAL A 318 -2.45 -30.43 15.87
N ARG A 319 -1.59 -30.39 16.88
CA ARG A 319 -1.59 -29.34 17.89
C ARG A 319 -0.45 -28.35 17.71
N ASP A 320 -0.74 -27.09 17.92
CA ASP A 320 0.27 -26.03 18.00
C ASP A 320 0.93 -25.98 19.39
N HIS A 321 1.76 -24.97 19.66
CA HIS A 321 2.45 -24.84 20.96
C HIS A 321 1.52 -24.47 22.12
N ASP A 322 0.33 -23.95 21.83
CA ASP A 322 -0.70 -23.60 22.81
C ASP A 322 -1.72 -24.74 22.99
N ASP A 323 -1.41 -25.94 22.47
CA ASP A 323 -2.26 -27.14 22.49
C ASP A 323 -3.57 -26.98 21.70
N HIS A 324 -3.66 -25.96 20.83
CA HIS A 324 -4.81 -25.71 19.99
C HIS A 324 -4.74 -26.52 18.69
N THR A 325 -5.90 -26.94 18.20
CA THR A 325 -6.11 -27.72 16.96
C THR A 325 -6.66 -26.84 15.83
N PRO A 326 -6.62 -27.27 14.55
CA PRO A 326 -7.28 -26.54 13.47
C PRO A 326 -8.78 -26.30 13.71
N LEU A 327 -9.48 -27.26 14.32
CA LEU A 327 -10.91 -27.08 14.63
C LEU A 327 -11.14 -25.95 15.64
N TRP A 328 -10.25 -25.76 16.61
CA TRP A 328 -10.32 -24.62 17.54
C TRP A 328 -10.27 -23.28 16.80
N TYR A 329 -9.36 -23.13 15.85
CA TYR A 329 -9.28 -21.94 15.01
C TYR A 329 -10.51 -21.77 14.09
N ALA A 330 -11.04 -22.84 13.52
CA ALA A 330 -12.26 -22.78 12.70
C ALA A 330 -13.47 -22.26 13.49
N VAL A 331 -13.57 -22.61 14.77
CA VAL A 331 -14.65 -22.16 15.65
C VAL A 331 -14.64 -20.63 15.83
N HIS A 332 -13.46 -20.00 15.87
CA HIS A 332 -13.35 -18.53 15.89
C HIS A 332 -13.78 -17.86 14.57
N SER A 333 -13.62 -18.56 13.44
CA SER A 333 -14.02 -18.04 12.12
C SER A 333 -15.53 -18.05 11.91
N MET A 334 -16.28 -18.85 12.68
CA MET A 334 -17.73 -19.04 12.53
C MET A 334 -18.20 -19.42 11.12
N ASP A 335 -17.28 -19.90 10.27
CA ASP A 335 -17.61 -20.38 8.94
C ASP A 335 -18.14 -21.82 9.02
N ASP A 336 -19.45 -21.96 8.85
CA ASP A 336 -20.17 -23.23 8.93
C ASP A 336 -19.49 -24.32 8.07
N ALA A 337 -19.19 -23.99 6.81
CA ALA A 337 -18.60 -24.94 5.87
C ALA A 337 -17.19 -25.40 6.29
N THR A 338 -16.38 -24.52 6.87
CA THR A 338 -15.04 -24.84 7.38
C THR A 338 -15.12 -25.77 8.59
N VAL A 339 -16.00 -25.46 9.54
CA VAL A 339 -16.23 -26.30 10.73
C VAL A 339 -16.74 -27.68 10.33
N ARG A 340 -17.74 -27.76 9.43
CA ARG A 340 -18.21 -29.04 8.89
C ARG A 340 -17.09 -29.83 8.22
N ALA A 341 -16.28 -29.20 7.37
CA ALA A 341 -15.21 -29.88 6.65
C ALA A 341 -14.21 -30.56 7.59
N LEU A 342 -13.86 -29.92 8.72
CA LEU A 342 -12.97 -30.52 9.72
C LEU A 342 -13.65 -31.64 10.52
N ILE A 343 -14.91 -31.45 10.93
CA ILE A 343 -15.68 -32.49 11.63
C ILE A 343 -15.86 -33.73 10.74
N ASP A 344 -16.23 -33.53 9.48
CA ASP A 344 -16.39 -34.60 8.49
C ASP A 344 -15.07 -35.33 8.19
N ALA A 345 -13.93 -34.64 8.34
CA ALA A 345 -12.60 -35.22 8.28
C ALA A 345 -12.17 -35.97 9.54
N GLY A 346 -13.02 -35.99 10.58
CA GLY A 346 -12.80 -36.74 11.81
C GLY A 346 -12.13 -35.97 12.95
N ALA A 347 -12.11 -34.63 12.88
CA ALA A 347 -11.56 -33.80 13.96
C ALA A 347 -12.28 -34.03 15.29
N ASP A 348 -11.52 -34.13 16.37
CA ASP A 348 -12.05 -34.27 17.71
C ASP A 348 -12.67 -32.97 18.22
N VAL A 349 -13.99 -33.01 18.41
CA VAL A 349 -14.78 -31.88 18.87
C VAL A 349 -14.79 -31.75 20.39
N TRP A 350 -14.49 -32.81 21.17
CA TRP A 350 -14.78 -32.82 22.61
C TRP A 350 -13.57 -32.74 23.52
N THR A 351 -12.35 -33.02 23.04
CA THR A 351 -11.15 -32.86 23.88
C THR A 351 -10.92 -31.38 24.23
N PRO A 352 -10.87 -31.03 25.53
CA PRO A 352 -10.57 -29.67 25.95
C PRO A 352 -9.15 -29.26 25.55
N GLN A 353 -9.01 -28.03 25.08
CA GLN A 353 -7.74 -27.41 24.70
C GLN A 353 -7.38 -26.27 25.67
N ALA A 354 -8.39 -25.53 26.13
CA ALA A 354 -8.28 -24.60 27.25
C ALA A 354 -9.33 -24.99 28.31
N PRO A 355 -9.04 -25.91 29.27
CA PRO A 355 -10.05 -26.51 30.12
C PRO A 355 -10.97 -25.49 30.83
N PRO A 356 -12.30 -25.70 30.83
CA PRO A 356 -13.05 -26.85 30.34
C PRO A 356 -13.44 -26.79 28.84
N TRP A 357 -12.87 -25.89 28.05
CA TRP A 357 -13.29 -25.57 26.70
C TRP A 357 -12.67 -26.48 25.65
N SER A 358 -13.56 -27.13 24.90
CA SER A 358 -13.27 -27.83 23.66
C SER A 358 -13.96 -27.12 22.48
N PRO A 359 -13.54 -27.36 21.22
CA PRO A 359 -14.17 -26.74 20.07
C PRO A 359 -15.68 -27.00 20.00
N GLY A 360 -16.12 -28.22 20.30
CA GLY A 360 -17.52 -28.62 20.35
C GLY A 360 -18.28 -27.92 21.46
N ARG A 361 -17.70 -27.78 22.65
CA ARG A 361 -18.34 -27.02 23.75
C ARG A 361 -18.51 -25.55 23.38
N LEU A 362 -17.51 -24.94 22.74
CA LEU A 362 -17.62 -23.57 22.23
C LEU A 362 -18.69 -23.48 21.14
N LEU A 363 -18.75 -24.41 20.19
CA LEU A 363 -19.78 -24.42 19.14
C LEU A 363 -21.20 -24.49 19.71
N LEU A 364 -21.42 -25.22 20.81
CA LEU A 364 -22.72 -25.28 21.50
C LEU A 364 -23.20 -23.92 22.00
N THR A 365 -22.31 -22.95 22.22
CA THR A 365 -22.68 -21.59 22.64
C THR A 365 -23.00 -20.65 21.47
N THR A 366 -23.06 -21.17 20.24
CA THR A 366 -23.18 -20.37 19.02
C THR A 366 -24.32 -20.83 18.11
N PRO A 367 -24.68 -20.07 17.05
CA PRO A 367 -25.60 -20.55 16.02
C PRO A 367 -25.17 -21.84 15.31
N LEU A 368 -23.90 -22.24 15.41
CA LEU A 368 -23.37 -23.49 14.86
C LEU A 368 -23.53 -24.70 15.80
N ALA A 369 -24.19 -24.54 16.96
CA ALA A 369 -24.53 -25.64 17.85
C ALA A 369 -25.18 -26.86 17.15
N PRO A 370 -26.04 -26.69 16.11
CA PRO A 370 -26.58 -27.82 15.34
C PRO A 370 -25.54 -28.77 14.73
N LEU A 371 -24.29 -28.32 14.53
CA LEU A 371 -23.21 -29.16 14.00
C LEU A 371 -22.75 -30.24 14.97
N VAL A 372 -22.86 -29.97 16.28
CA VAL A 372 -22.23 -30.81 17.32
C VAL A 372 -23.21 -31.33 18.36
N ARG A 373 -24.39 -30.71 18.51
CA ARG A 373 -25.39 -31.07 19.54
C ARG A 373 -25.84 -32.53 19.54
N ASP A 374 -25.83 -33.16 18.36
CA ASP A 374 -26.31 -34.53 18.18
C ASP A 374 -25.13 -35.54 18.07
N LEU A 375 -23.87 -35.07 18.20
CA LEU A 375 -22.69 -35.92 18.20
C LEU A 375 -22.48 -36.60 19.57
N PRO A 376 -21.93 -37.84 19.61
CA PRO A 376 -21.63 -38.51 20.86
C PRO A 376 -20.65 -37.70 21.71
N GLY A 377 -20.98 -37.44 22.99
CA GLY A 377 -20.15 -36.61 23.87
C GLY A 377 -20.67 -35.19 24.06
N ALA A 378 -21.70 -34.78 23.31
CA ALA A 378 -22.37 -33.51 23.51
C ALA A 378 -22.92 -33.37 24.95
N ILE A 379 -22.72 -32.19 25.52
CA ILE A 379 -23.22 -31.82 26.84
C ILE A 379 -24.38 -30.84 26.71
N GLU A 380 -25.28 -30.86 27.71
CA GLU A 380 -26.24 -29.78 27.87
C GLU A 380 -25.55 -28.60 28.57
N LEU A 381 -25.58 -27.43 27.96
CA LEU A 381 -25.00 -26.23 28.56
C LEU A 381 -25.84 -25.78 29.77
N PRO A 382 -25.22 -25.41 30.90
CA PRO A 382 -25.94 -24.85 32.04
C PRO A 382 -26.78 -23.62 31.63
N PRO A 383 -28.01 -23.45 32.18
CA PRO A 383 -28.87 -22.32 31.81
C PRO A 383 -28.24 -20.94 32.01
N GLN A 384 -27.36 -20.81 33.00
CA GLN A 384 -26.59 -19.58 33.25
C GLN A 384 -25.61 -19.26 32.13
N GLU A 385 -25.01 -20.28 31.50
CA GLU A 385 -24.09 -20.10 30.38
C GLU A 385 -24.84 -19.67 29.13
N VAL A 386 -25.99 -20.31 28.87
CA VAL A 386 -26.88 -19.91 27.77
C VAL A 386 -27.33 -18.46 27.93
N ALA A 387 -27.78 -18.08 29.14
CA ALA A 387 -28.20 -16.72 29.43
C ALA A 387 -27.06 -15.69 29.28
N ALA A 388 -25.82 -16.05 29.62
CA ALA A 388 -24.66 -15.18 29.44
C ALA A 388 -24.35 -14.94 27.95
N GLN A 389 -24.50 -15.96 27.11
CA GLN A 389 -24.29 -15.86 25.66
C GLN A 389 -25.40 -15.05 24.98
N GLU A 390 -26.66 -15.26 25.39
CA GLU A 390 -27.79 -14.43 24.95
C GLU A 390 -27.62 -12.96 25.37
N ALA A 391 -27.11 -12.71 26.58
CA ALA A 391 -26.80 -11.36 27.03
C ALA A 391 -25.66 -10.72 26.23
N ALA A 392 -24.63 -11.49 25.88
CA ALA A 392 -23.56 -11.05 25.00
C ALA A 392 -24.09 -10.68 23.60
N ASP A 393 -24.94 -11.52 23.00
CA ASP A 393 -25.58 -11.26 21.71
C ASP A 393 -26.44 -9.99 21.73
N ALA A 394 -27.25 -9.82 22.78
CA ALA A 394 -28.07 -8.62 22.95
C ALA A 394 -27.20 -7.36 23.10
N LEU A 395 -26.06 -7.47 23.78
CA LEU A 395 -25.14 -6.36 23.97
C LEU A 395 -24.41 -5.98 22.68
N ILE A 396 -23.92 -6.97 21.91
CA ILE A 396 -23.33 -6.74 20.59
C ILE A 396 -24.36 -6.06 19.68
N ALA A 397 -25.61 -6.54 19.67
CA ALA A 397 -26.69 -5.93 18.90
C ALA A 397 -26.99 -4.48 19.32
N ALA A 398 -26.76 -4.10 20.58
CA ALA A 398 -26.97 -2.73 21.06
C ALA A 398 -26.00 -1.71 20.43
N PHE A 399 -24.85 -2.14 19.89
CA PHE A 399 -23.92 -1.30 19.13
C PHE A 399 -24.27 -1.21 17.62
N GLY A 400 -25.32 -1.92 17.21
CA GLY A 400 -25.88 -1.87 15.86
C GLY A 400 -25.18 -2.78 14.84
N SER A 401 -25.80 -2.92 13.68
CA SER A 401 -25.32 -3.72 12.55
C SER A 401 -24.66 -2.91 11.44
N GLU A 402 -24.58 -1.58 11.58
CA GLU A 402 -23.93 -0.69 10.61
C GLU A 402 -22.48 -0.38 11.00
N PRO A 403 -21.53 -0.28 10.05
CA PRO A 403 -20.15 0.14 10.31
C PRO A 403 -20.05 1.30 11.29
N LEU A 404 -19.26 1.11 12.36
CA LEU A 404 -18.79 2.18 13.23
C LEU A 404 -17.32 2.39 12.90
N TYR A 405 -16.93 3.63 12.62
CA TYR A 405 -15.52 3.94 12.41
C TYR A 405 -14.82 4.04 13.77
N THR A 406 -14.12 2.98 14.15
CA THR A 406 -13.46 2.88 15.47
C THR A 406 -11.99 3.25 15.43
N GLU A 407 -11.36 3.36 14.27
CA GLU A 407 -9.92 3.66 14.18
C GLU A 407 -9.60 5.03 14.79
N GLY A 408 -8.76 5.06 15.83
CA GLY A 408 -8.43 6.27 16.59
C GLY A 408 -9.45 6.63 17.68
N LEU A 409 -10.51 5.86 17.84
CA LEU A 409 -11.51 6.05 18.88
C LEU A 409 -11.01 5.46 20.22
N GLY A 410 -11.08 6.25 21.28
CA GLY A 410 -11.03 5.79 22.66
C GLY A 410 -12.41 5.78 23.27
N VAL A 411 -12.74 4.71 23.98
CA VAL A 411 -14.01 4.57 24.70
C VAL A 411 -13.76 4.07 26.12
N CYS A 412 -14.50 4.57 27.09
CA CYS A 412 -14.54 4.02 28.44
C CYS A 412 -15.97 3.79 28.91
N PHE A 413 -16.25 2.60 29.42
CA PHE A 413 -17.53 2.27 30.04
C PHE A 413 -17.36 2.32 31.56
N VAL A 414 -18.24 3.05 32.26
CA VAL A 414 -18.18 3.24 33.71
C VAL A 414 -19.50 2.84 34.34
N GLN A 415 -19.45 1.90 35.27
CA GLN A 415 -20.64 1.38 35.94
C GLN A 415 -21.11 2.35 37.04
N GLY A 416 -22.42 2.50 37.20
CA GLY A 416 -23.07 3.06 38.39
C GLY A 416 -22.94 4.56 38.63
N LEU A 417 -22.16 5.29 37.83
CA LEU A 417 -22.01 6.75 37.97
C LEU A 417 -23.00 7.51 37.09
N ASP A 418 -23.54 8.60 37.62
CA ASP A 418 -24.21 9.62 36.82
C ASP A 418 -23.20 10.56 36.15
N GLU A 419 -23.67 11.32 35.16
CA GLU A 419 -22.83 12.22 34.37
C GLU A 419 -22.18 13.32 35.23
N ASP A 420 -22.90 13.88 36.20
CA ASP A 420 -22.40 14.99 37.02
C ASP A 420 -21.23 14.52 37.91
N GLU A 421 -21.36 13.33 38.51
CA GLU A 421 -20.32 12.74 39.32
C GLU A 421 -19.09 12.36 38.48
N LEU A 422 -19.30 11.79 37.29
CA LEU A 422 -18.21 11.48 36.38
C LEU A 422 -17.45 12.75 35.96
N ILE A 423 -18.17 13.83 35.61
CA ILE A 423 -17.58 15.11 35.22
C ILE A 423 -16.75 15.71 36.36
N ARG A 424 -17.24 15.63 37.60
CA ARG A 424 -16.47 16.07 38.78
C ARG A 424 -15.16 15.29 38.93
N ARG A 425 -15.18 13.97 38.69
CA ARG A 425 -13.97 13.13 38.76
C ARG A 425 -12.95 13.43 37.66
N LEU A 426 -13.42 13.86 36.49
CA LEU A 426 -12.57 14.36 35.40
C LEU A 426 -11.97 15.77 35.70
N GLY A 427 -12.40 16.41 36.78
CA GLY A 427 -11.89 17.70 37.25
C GLY A 427 -12.61 18.91 36.67
N ALA A 428 -13.82 18.73 36.13
CA ALA A 428 -14.64 19.79 35.56
C ALA A 428 -15.92 20.05 36.37
N ASP A 429 -16.53 21.21 36.15
CA ASP A 429 -17.83 21.56 36.73
C ASP A 429 -18.96 21.15 35.76
N PRO A 430 -19.90 20.28 36.17
CA PRO A 430 -21.02 19.89 35.33
C PRO A 430 -21.81 21.08 34.76
N ALA A 431 -21.98 22.16 35.54
CA ALA A 431 -22.74 23.32 35.08
C ALA A 431 -22.15 23.97 33.81
N HIS A 432 -20.87 23.74 33.51
CA HIS A 432 -20.16 24.27 32.35
C HIS A 432 -20.01 23.27 31.19
N CYS A 433 -20.61 22.08 31.30
CA CYS A 433 -20.52 21.03 30.27
C CYS A 433 -21.92 20.77 29.68
N PRO A 434 -22.48 21.66 28.84
CA PRO A 434 -23.78 21.42 28.22
C PRO A 434 -23.72 20.24 27.23
N ARG A 435 -24.87 19.60 26.98
CA ARG A 435 -24.98 18.60 25.91
C ARG A 435 -24.97 19.29 24.55
N ALA A 436 -24.08 18.85 23.66
CA ALA A 436 -24.00 19.27 22.27
C ALA A 436 -23.48 18.11 21.43
N ASP A 437 -23.88 18.02 20.16
CA ASP A 437 -23.21 17.13 19.22
C ASP A 437 -21.78 17.61 18.92
N ARG A 438 -21.00 16.81 18.20
CA ARG A 438 -19.61 17.14 17.84
C ARG A 438 -19.47 18.40 17.00
N ASP A 439 -20.41 18.68 16.11
CA ASP A 439 -20.34 19.85 15.22
C ASP A 439 -20.59 21.16 16.00
N HIS A 440 -21.24 21.06 17.16
CA HIS A 440 -21.49 22.15 18.10
C HIS A 440 -20.66 22.06 19.39
N ALA A 441 -19.58 21.28 19.38
CA ALA A 441 -18.68 21.13 20.51
C ALA A 441 -17.96 22.46 20.87
N PRO A 442 -17.46 22.64 22.11
CA PRO A 442 -16.78 23.86 22.55
C PRO A 442 -15.32 23.98 22.06
N PHE A 443 -14.95 23.25 21.01
CA PHE A 443 -13.63 23.20 20.37
C PHE A 443 -13.80 23.07 18.86
N ASP A 444 -12.77 23.43 18.08
CA ASP A 444 -12.78 23.16 16.64
C ASP A 444 -12.61 21.66 16.40
N PRO A 445 -13.61 20.94 15.84
CA PRO A 445 -13.48 19.50 15.57
C PRO A 445 -12.42 19.18 14.51
N MET A 446 -11.93 20.18 13.77
CA MET A 446 -10.82 20.06 12.82
C MET A 446 -9.45 20.33 13.45
N ASP A 447 -9.39 20.92 14.66
CA ASP A 447 -8.16 21.07 15.42
C ASP A 447 -7.95 19.85 16.33
N TYR A 448 -7.07 18.96 15.89
CA TYR A 448 -6.79 17.73 16.60
C TYR A 448 -6.26 17.98 18.02
N ASP A 449 -5.35 18.95 18.21
CA ASP A 449 -4.73 19.22 19.50
C ASP A 449 -5.72 19.89 20.48
N GLU A 450 -6.68 20.64 19.97
CA GLU A 450 -7.78 21.17 20.78
C GLU A 450 -8.79 20.08 21.14
N SER A 451 -9.21 19.25 20.16
CA SER A 451 -10.19 18.18 20.37
C SER A 451 -9.74 17.14 21.40
N LEU A 452 -8.45 16.80 21.43
CA LEU A 452 -7.86 15.86 22.39
C LEU A 452 -7.91 16.33 23.85
N ARG A 453 -8.22 17.62 24.08
CA ARG A 453 -8.39 18.15 25.45
C ARG A 453 -9.76 17.86 26.03
N TYR A 454 -10.69 17.40 25.20
CA TYR A 454 -12.08 17.16 25.59
C TYR A 454 -12.46 15.70 25.42
N VAL A 455 -13.33 15.22 26.29
CA VAL A 455 -14.00 13.93 26.13
C VAL A 455 -15.51 14.13 26.08
N GLY A 456 -16.20 13.34 25.27
CA GLY A 456 -17.66 13.27 25.28
C GLY A 456 -18.12 12.35 26.40
N VAL A 457 -19.04 12.82 27.24
CA VAL A 457 -19.68 12.02 28.30
C VAL A 457 -21.15 11.83 27.99
N SER A 458 -21.57 10.56 28.00
CA SER A 458 -22.95 10.13 27.80
C SER A 458 -23.44 9.25 28.95
N GLY A 459 -24.52 9.67 29.59
CA GLY A 459 -25.21 8.88 30.61
C GLY A 459 -26.00 7.71 30.01
N VAL A 460 -25.91 6.56 30.67
CA VAL A 460 -26.60 5.31 30.31
C VAL A 460 -27.63 4.98 31.39
N ALA A 461 -28.89 4.92 30.98
CA ALA A 461 -29.99 4.53 31.85
C ALA A 461 -29.94 3.02 32.14
N GLY A 462 -30.34 2.61 33.35
CA GLY A 462 -30.43 1.19 33.70
C GLY A 462 -30.21 0.91 35.18
N THR A 463 -30.07 -0.37 35.52
CA THR A 463 -29.67 -0.81 36.87
C THR A 463 -28.66 -1.96 36.76
N PRO A 464 -27.38 -1.73 37.12
CA PRO A 464 -26.79 -0.42 37.40
C PRO A 464 -26.76 0.42 36.11
N GLY A 465 -27.15 1.70 36.18
CA GLY A 465 -26.90 2.66 35.11
C GLY A 465 -25.41 2.96 35.00
N GLY A 466 -25.01 4.02 34.31
CA GLY A 466 -23.61 4.40 34.26
C GLY A 466 -23.33 5.50 33.25
N CYS A 467 -22.08 5.57 32.81
CA CYS A 467 -21.65 6.52 31.79
C CYS A 467 -20.73 5.87 30.77
N VAL A 468 -20.71 6.45 29.57
CA VAL A 468 -19.73 6.19 28.52
C VAL A 468 -18.93 7.46 28.28
N ILE A 469 -17.62 7.31 28.17
CA ILE A 469 -16.69 8.36 27.75
C ILE A 469 -16.19 7.99 26.35
N ALA A 470 -16.24 8.93 25.40
CA ALA A 470 -15.73 8.73 24.05
C ALA A 470 -14.85 9.90 23.59
N GLN A 471 -13.84 9.62 22.77
CA GLN A 471 -12.92 10.62 22.21
C GLN A 471 -12.26 10.09 20.95
N ASP A 472 -11.97 10.94 19.95
CA ASP A 472 -11.01 10.65 18.88
C ASP A 472 -9.56 10.74 19.40
N GLY A 473 -9.25 9.90 20.39
CA GLY A 473 -8.00 9.90 21.12
C GLY A 473 -7.99 8.83 22.21
N TYR A 474 -6.82 8.60 22.80
CA TYR A 474 -6.62 7.49 23.73
C TYR A 474 -7.04 7.80 25.18
N MET A 475 -7.40 9.06 25.50
CA MET A 475 -7.63 9.48 26.90
C MET A 475 -8.64 8.62 27.65
N PRO A 476 -9.75 8.12 27.05
CA PRO A 476 -10.67 7.23 27.75
C PRO A 476 -10.02 5.92 28.25
N SER A 477 -8.95 5.46 27.61
CA SER A 477 -8.16 4.29 28.03
C SER A 477 -6.94 4.63 28.89
N ASP A 478 -6.64 5.92 29.11
CA ASP A 478 -5.47 6.32 29.86
C ASP A 478 -5.58 5.94 31.34
N ASN A 479 -4.48 5.46 31.92
CA ASN A 479 -4.47 4.98 33.28
C ASN A 479 -4.79 6.07 34.31
N ALA A 480 -4.40 7.33 34.10
CA ALA A 480 -4.73 8.41 35.02
C ALA A 480 -6.23 8.71 35.01
N VAL A 481 -6.84 8.72 33.81
CA VAL A 481 -8.29 8.88 33.63
C VAL A 481 -9.03 7.72 34.28
N LEU A 482 -8.65 6.47 33.98
CA LEU A 482 -9.29 5.27 34.52
C LEU A 482 -9.25 5.22 36.05
N ARG A 483 -8.11 5.54 36.67
CA ARG A 483 -8.01 5.61 38.13
C ARG A 483 -8.91 6.69 38.73
N ALA A 484 -9.01 7.85 38.09
CA ALA A 484 -9.85 8.94 38.58
C ALA A 484 -11.34 8.59 38.56
N ILE A 485 -11.81 7.96 37.47
CA ILE A 485 -13.24 7.68 37.28
C ILE A 485 -13.71 6.40 37.97
N SER A 486 -12.84 5.42 38.21
CA SER A 486 -13.21 4.11 38.77
C SER A 486 -13.27 4.04 40.30
N ALA A 487 -13.03 5.11 41.05
CA ALA A 487 -13.07 5.08 42.51
C ALA A 487 -14.47 4.63 43.05
N GLY A 488 -14.54 3.50 43.77
CA GLY A 488 -15.80 2.94 44.26
C GLY A 488 -16.68 2.30 43.18
N THR A 489 -16.15 2.02 41.99
CA THR A 489 -16.87 1.38 40.88
C THR A 489 -15.91 0.62 39.95
N THR A 490 -16.43 0.10 38.84
CA THR A 490 -15.66 -0.53 37.77
C THR A 490 -15.73 0.34 36.51
N ALA A 491 -14.60 0.46 35.81
CA ALA A 491 -14.49 1.08 34.50
C ALA A 491 -13.64 0.22 33.56
N TYR A 492 -13.98 0.18 32.27
CA TYR A 492 -13.16 -0.47 31.25
C TYR A 492 -12.90 0.52 30.12
N GLY A 493 -11.64 0.88 29.91
CA GLY A 493 -11.20 1.74 28.81
C GLY A 493 -10.62 0.92 27.67
N VAL A 494 -10.87 1.33 26.43
CA VAL A 494 -10.32 0.73 25.21
C VAL A 494 -9.89 1.81 24.24
N TYR A 495 -8.79 1.57 23.53
CA TYR A 495 -8.34 2.40 22.44
C TYR A 495 -8.02 1.56 21.20
N PHE A 496 -8.67 1.92 20.10
CA PHE A 496 -8.48 1.32 18.79
C PHE A 496 -7.32 2.01 18.07
N ASN A 497 -6.09 1.57 18.33
CA ASN A 497 -4.90 2.26 17.86
C ASN A 497 -4.72 2.16 16.33
N PRO A 498 -4.70 3.27 15.58
CA PRO A 498 -4.46 3.28 14.14
C PRO A 498 -3.10 2.68 13.73
N LYS A 499 -2.12 2.70 14.65
CA LYS A 499 -0.76 2.18 14.42
C LYS A 499 -0.62 0.68 14.74
N GLY A 500 -1.68 0.01 15.15
CA GLY A 500 -1.75 -1.43 15.39
C GLY A 500 -2.13 -1.81 16.82
N GLY A 501 -2.93 -2.87 16.94
CA GLY A 501 -3.45 -3.44 18.19
C GLY A 501 -4.67 -2.70 18.75
N THR A 502 -5.53 -3.42 19.48
CA THR A 502 -6.62 -2.82 20.26
C THR A 502 -6.36 -3.14 21.72
N PHE A 503 -6.12 -2.12 22.53
CA PHE A 503 -5.69 -2.30 23.92
C PHE A 503 -6.79 -1.84 24.87
N GLY A 504 -7.09 -2.69 25.85
CA GLY A 504 -8.07 -2.45 26.88
C GLY A 504 -7.47 -2.48 28.28
N ALA A 505 -8.06 -1.76 29.21
CA ALA A 505 -7.68 -1.80 30.62
C ALA A 505 -8.92 -1.76 31.52
N LEU A 506 -8.98 -2.73 32.44
CA LEU A 506 -9.99 -2.80 33.49
C LEU A 506 -9.47 -2.08 34.74
N ALA A 507 -10.24 -1.11 35.22
CA ALA A 507 -10.00 -0.44 36.48
C ALA A 507 -11.13 -0.70 37.47
N ARG A 508 -10.78 -0.95 38.73
CA ARG A 508 -11.72 -1.14 39.83
C ARG A 508 -11.22 -0.40 41.06
N ASP A 509 -12.11 0.36 41.68
CA ASP A 509 -11.85 1.10 42.91
C ASP A 509 -10.61 2.01 42.84
N GLY A 510 -10.36 2.59 41.66
CA GLY A 510 -9.23 3.51 41.44
C GLY A 510 -7.90 2.82 41.12
N GLU A 511 -7.89 1.51 40.91
CA GLU A 511 -6.70 0.74 40.55
C GLU A 511 -6.86 0.02 39.21
N ILE A 512 -5.76 -0.11 38.45
CA ILE A 512 -5.74 -0.91 37.22
C ILE A 512 -5.57 -2.37 37.60
N VAL A 513 -6.57 -3.19 37.27
CA VAL A 513 -6.65 -4.60 37.68
C VAL A 513 -6.17 -5.53 36.58
N ALA A 514 -6.44 -5.19 35.32
CA ALA A 514 -6.03 -5.96 34.16
C ALA A 514 -5.80 -5.04 32.96
N GLY A 515 -4.94 -5.48 32.04
CA GLY A 515 -4.70 -4.83 30.76
C GLY A 515 -4.50 -5.90 29.71
N ASP A 516 -5.29 -5.83 28.63
CA ASP A 516 -5.38 -6.88 27.64
C ASP A 516 -5.20 -6.30 26.23
N GLU A 517 -4.53 -7.05 25.37
CA GLU A 517 -4.73 -6.90 23.92
C GLU A 517 -6.01 -7.65 23.56
N ILE A 518 -7.00 -6.93 23.06
CA ILE A 518 -8.31 -7.49 22.72
C ILE A 518 -8.14 -8.38 21.48
N HIS A 519 -8.88 -9.50 21.43
CA HIS A 519 -8.78 -10.61 20.44
C HIS A 519 -7.73 -11.70 20.74
N THR A 520 -7.11 -11.67 21.91
CA THR A 520 -6.42 -12.84 22.48
C THR A 520 -7.48 -13.77 23.08
N GLY A 521 -7.42 -15.08 22.81
CA GLY A 521 -8.44 -16.06 23.21
C GLY A 521 -8.61 -16.21 24.73
N PRO A 522 -9.57 -17.03 25.20
CA PRO A 522 -9.83 -17.20 26.63
C PRO A 522 -8.57 -17.70 27.35
N HIS A 523 -8.18 -17.00 28.40
CA HIS A 523 -6.99 -17.33 29.18
C HIS A 523 -7.32 -18.48 30.14
N ASP A 524 -6.44 -19.48 30.24
CA ASP A 524 -6.61 -20.68 31.10
C ASP A 524 -6.85 -20.38 32.59
N SER A 525 -6.59 -19.16 33.02
CA SER A 525 -6.73 -18.71 34.40
C SER A 525 -8.12 -18.20 34.75
N ASP A 526 -9.03 -18.01 33.79
CA ASP A 526 -10.40 -17.55 34.04
C ASP A 526 -11.45 -18.48 33.39
N PRO A 527 -11.85 -19.57 34.08
CA PRO A 527 -12.83 -20.51 33.56
C PRO A 527 -14.25 -19.91 33.43
N GLU A 528 -14.52 -18.74 34.02
CA GLU A 528 -15.78 -18.01 33.89
C GLU A 528 -15.79 -17.08 32.67
N ALA A 529 -14.64 -16.86 32.01
CA ALA A 529 -14.52 -16.01 30.82
C ALA A 529 -15.13 -16.61 29.55
N TYR A 530 -15.87 -17.71 29.60
CA TYR A 530 -16.41 -18.36 28.38
C TYR A 530 -17.38 -17.49 27.56
N TRP A 531 -18.01 -16.50 28.18
CA TRP A 531 -18.82 -15.52 27.47
C TRP A 531 -17.96 -14.58 26.62
N THR A 532 -16.69 -14.38 26.95
CA THR A 532 -15.76 -13.54 26.16
C THR A 532 -15.51 -14.12 24.77
N PHE A 533 -15.60 -15.45 24.61
CA PHE A 533 -15.57 -16.10 23.31
C PHE A 533 -16.60 -15.50 22.35
N ARG A 534 -17.78 -15.07 22.86
CA ARG A 534 -18.82 -14.47 22.02
C ARG A 534 -18.42 -13.13 21.40
N PHE A 535 -17.47 -12.43 22.00
CA PHE A 535 -16.96 -11.14 21.53
C PHE A 535 -15.68 -11.27 20.72
N TRP A 536 -15.12 -12.47 20.60
CA TRP A 536 -13.85 -12.73 19.92
C TRP A 536 -14.00 -13.59 18.67
N GLN A 537 -15.22 -13.74 18.14
CA GLN A 537 -15.41 -14.40 16.85
C GLN A 537 -15.03 -13.43 15.73
N ARG A 538 -14.14 -13.86 14.82
CA ARG A 538 -13.43 -12.95 13.90
C ARG A 538 -14.21 -12.61 12.62
N LYS A 539 -15.20 -13.43 12.28
CA LYS A 539 -16.04 -13.29 11.08
C LYS A 539 -17.50 -13.17 11.52
N HIS A 540 -17.83 -12.06 12.17
CA HIS A 540 -19.20 -11.77 12.59
C HIS A 540 -20.01 -11.10 11.47
N ALA A 541 -21.34 -11.24 11.58
CA ALA A 541 -22.34 -10.40 10.90
C ALA A 541 -22.37 -8.95 11.42
N PHE A 542 -21.43 -8.57 12.29
CA PHE A 542 -21.36 -7.27 12.93
C PHE A 542 -20.18 -6.47 12.37
N PRO A 543 -20.34 -5.16 12.23
CA PRO A 543 -19.30 -4.27 11.73
C PRO A 543 -18.12 -4.09 12.70
N TYR A 544 -16.97 -3.70 12.15
CA TYR A 544 -15.71 -3.43 12.87
C TYR A 544 -15.93 -2.77 14.25
N GLY A 545 -15.62 -3.51 15.32
CA GLY A 545 -15.50 -3.00 16.70
C GLY A 545 -16.74 -3.09 17.60
N ALA A 546 -17.91 -3.48 17.10
CA ALA A 546 -19.13 -3.61 17.93
C ALA A 546 -19.00 -4.69 19.01
N ASP A 547 -18.38 -5.82 18.67
CA ASP A 547 -17.99 -6.92 19.55
C ASP A 547 -17.00 -6.45 20.64
N VAL A 548 -15.97 -5.70 20.25
CA VAL A 548 -14.99 -5.14 21.18
C VAL A 548 -15.64 -4.18 22.17
N LEU A 549 -16.46 -3.25 21.69
CA LEU A 549 -17.17 -2.30 22.54
C LEU A 549 -18.14 -3.01 23.50
N ALA A 550 -18.84 -4.04 23.01
CA ALA A 550 -19.72 -4.85 23.82
C ALA A 550 -18.95 -5.63 24.90
N TYR A 551 -17.78 -6.20 24.58
CA TYR A 551 -16.90 -6.84 25.56
C TYR A 551 -16.49 -5.86 26.66
N CYS A 552 -15.99 -4.69 26.27
CA CYS A 552 -15.56 -3.66 27.21
C CYS A 552 -16.72 -3.20 28.11
N CYS A 553 -17.91 -3.03 27.54
CA CYS A 553 -19.12 -2.67 28.27
C CYS A 553 -19.49 -3.74 29.31
N ALA A 554 -19.48 -5.01 28.92
CA ALA A 554 -19.74 -6.13 29.82
C ALA A 554 -18.66 -6.30 30.89
N ALA A 555 -17.39 -6.14 30.54
CA ALA A 555 -16.25 -6.21 31.47
C ALA A 555 -16.30 -5.08 32.51
N ALA A 556 -16.79 -3.90 32.13
CA ALA A 556 -17.10 -2.83 33.07
C ALA A 556 -18.32 -3.14 33.96
N GLY A 557 -19.12 -4.14 33.62
CA GLY A 557 -20.38 -4.47 34.30
C GLY A 557 -21.54 -3.53 33.92
N LEU A 558 -21.42 -2.78 32.84
CA LEU A 558 -22.45 -1.86 32.36
C LEU A 558 -23.45 -2.59 31.46
N LYS A 559 -24.73 -2.25 31.57
CA LYS A 559 -25.78 -2.74 30.66
C LYS A 559 -26.29 -1.60 29.81
N ILE A 560 -26.23 -1.76 28.50
CA ILE A 560 -26.63 -0.72 27.54
C ILE A 560 -27.52 -1.31 26.45
N SER A 561 -28.56 -0.57 26.08
CA SER A 561 -29.49 -0.94 24.99
C SER A 561 -29.35 -0.05 23.75
N ALA A 562 -28.72 1.13 23.89
CA ALA A 562 -28.41 2.08 22.81
C ALA A 562 -26.90 2.35 22.80
N GLY A 563 -26.11 1.28 22.61
CA GLY A 563 -24.65 1.31 22.69
C GLY A 563 -24.03 2.19 21.63
N ARG A 564 -24.59 2.15 20.41
CA ARG A 564 -24.11 2.95 19.27
C ARG A 564 -24.16 4.45 19.57
N ASP A 565 -25.31 4.94 20.01
CA ASP A 565 -25.49 6.36 20.30
C ASP A 565 -24.54 6.82 21.41
N ALA A 566 -24.30 5.98 22.42
CA ALA A 566 -23.42 6.31 23.54
C ALA A 566 -21.93 6.43 23.17
N VAL A 567 -21.50 5.86 22.04
CA VAL A 567 -20.10 5.95 21.56
C VAL A 567 -19.94 6.84 20.32
N ASP A 568 -21.03 7.16 19.62
CA ASP A 568 -21.00 8.02 18.44
C ASP A 568 -20.86 9.49 18.86
N LEU A 569 -19.71 10.08 18.54
CA LEU A 569 -19.38 11.47 18.87
C LEU A 569 -20.33 12.49 18.22
N HIS A 570 -21.02 12.13 17.12
CA HIS A 570 -21.99 13.03 16.46
C HIS A 570 -23.36 13.06 17.15
N THR A 571 -23.60 12.21 18.14
CA THR A 571 -24.78 12.36 19.00
C THR A 571 -24.50 13.37 20.12
N PRO A 572 -25.52 14.01 20.71
CA PRO A 572 -25.27 15.01 21.75
C PRO A 572 -24.64 14.43 23.04
N HIS A 573 -23.38 14.76 23.29
CA HIS A 573 -22.61 14.44 24.52
C HIS A 573 -22.42 15.68 25.38
N ARG A 574 -22.12 15.48 26.67
CA ARG A 574 -21.53 16.56 27.48
C ARG A 574 -20.04 16.60 27.20
N TRP A 575 -19.56 17.66 26.56
CA TRP A 575 -18.14 17.83 26.28
C TRP A 575 -17.41 18.33 27.52
N VAL A 576 -16.45 17.54 28.00
CA VAL A 576 -15.75 17.77 29.26
C VAL A 576 -14.29 18.07 29.01
N PRO A 577 -13.78 19.26 29.37
CA PRO A 577 -12.35 19.52 29.31
C PRO A 577 -11.63 18.68 30.35
N LEU A 578 -10.63 17.92 29.93
CA LEU A 578 -9.76 17.18 30.83
C LEU A 578 -8.84 18.15 31.58
N SER A 579 -8.69 17.95 32.88
CA SER A 579 -7.75 18.74 33.66
C SER A 579 -6.29 18.49 33.21
N PRO A 580 -5.39 19.50 33.31
CA PRO A 580 -3.97 19.32 32.98
C PRO A 580 -3.27 18.22 33.78
N SER A 581 -3.81 17.84 34.94
CA SER A 581 -3.30 16.71 35.73
C SER A 581 -3.58 15.34 35.12
N LEU A 582 -4.63 15.22 34.31
CA LEU A 582 -5.01 13.98 33.62
C LEU A 582 -4.40 13.89 32.21
N GLN A 583 -3.98 15.00 31.61
CA GLN A 583 -3.37 15.05 30.27
C GLN A 583 -1.83 14.81 30.28
N ARG A 584 -1.25 14.31 31.38
CA ARG A 584 0.20 14.33 31.63
C ARG A 584 0.90 13.01 31.40
#